data_AF-A0A4Z1GLV6-F1
#
_entry.id   AF-A0A4Z1GLV6-F1
#
_cell.length_a   1.000
_cell.length_b   1.000
_cell.length_c   1.000
_cell.angle_alpha   90.00
_cell.angle_beta   90.00
_cell.angle_gamma   90.00
#
_symmetry.space_group_name_H-M   'P 1'
#
loop_
_entity.id
_entity.type
_entity.pdbx_description
1 polymer ?
#
loop_
_entity_poly.entity_id
_entity_poly.type
_entity_poly.pdbx_seq_one_letter_code
_entity_poly.pdbx_strand_id
1 'polypeptide(L)'
;MKASVKVLLSALAAQVCAVPTLYLAGDSTMALGGGGTGTQGFGEYLKYSFTGINVVNKAVAGRSARSYWNEGKFTALADLVVAGDYVLFEFGHNDGGSLTTTDNLRTDCYGGGTETCISPVTGETVYTYVFYLLQAGRLITAKGAHLIVASPTPNNLWESGTWSYTSPRFTGYGESVVTSLGSLASFVDHGTYVANIYKTLGATTVDAYYPNDHTHTSPAGANTVAAAFMKGLMCGGSALSAYSKNTTSSIAGSCV
;
A
#
# COMPACT_ATOMS: atom_id res chain seq x y z
N MET A 1 -8.14 61.47 23.76
CA MET A 1 -8.38 60.12 23.17
C MET A 1 -7.04 59.45 22.97
N LYS A 2 -6.74 58.37 23.69
CA LYS A 2 -5.52 57.58 23.49
C LYS A 2 -5.91 56.31 22.72
N ALA A 3 -5.44 56.18 21.49
CA ALA A 3 -5.63 54.97 20.70
C ALA A 3 -4.55 53.94 21.11
N SER A 4 -4.98 52.82 21.68
CA SER A 4 -4.09 51.69 21.95
C SER A 4 -4.05 50.76 20.74
N VAL A 5 -2.89 50.69 20.09
CA VAL A 5 -2.59 49.72 19.03
C VAL A 5 -2.34 48.36 19.69
N LYS A 6 -3.21 47.38 19.43
CA LYS A 6 -2.95 45.97 19.79
C LYS A 6 -2.06 45.37 18.71
N VAL A 7 -0.79 45.18 19.03
CA VAL A 7 0.11 44.33 18.24
C VAL A 7 -0.25 42.88 18.52
N LEU A 8 -0.82 42.18 17.54
CA LEU A 8 -0.90 40.72 17.58
C LEU A 8 0.50 40.16 17.29
N LEU A 9 1.16 39.62 18.31
CA LEU A 9 2.28 38.70 18.09
C LEU A 9 1.71 37.38 17.56
N SER A 10 1.86 37.12 16.27
CA SER A 10 1.78 35.77 15.73
C SER A 10 2.99 34.99 16.21
N ALA A 11 2.77 34.01 17.08
CA ALA A 11 3.80 33.03 17.42
C ALA A 11 4.08 32.17 16.18
N LEU A 12 5.20 32.40 15.50
CA LEU A 12 5.78 31.40 14.63
C LEU A 12 6.26 30.26 15.54
N ALA A 13 5.45 29.22 15.68
CA ALA A 13 5.94 27.96 16.21
C ALA A 13 7.01 27.47 15.23
N ALA A 14 8.26 27.47 15.67
CA ALA A 14 9.32 26.75 14.97
C ALA A 14 8.93 25.27 14.99
N GLN A 15 8.46 24.76 13.85
CA GLN A 15 8.20 23.34 13.65
C GLN A 15 9.55 22.63 13.82
N VAL A 16 9.78 22.02 14.98
CA VAL A 16 10.85 21.04 15.11
C VAL A 16 10.44 19.91 14.16
N CYS A 17 11.10 19.81 13.01
CA CYS A 17 10.84 18.74 12.05
C CYS A 17 11.19 17.40 12.71
N ALA A 18 10.21 16.77 13.36
CA ALA A 18 10.30 15.38 13.72
C ALA A 18 10.60 14.57 12.45
N VAL A 19 11.49 13.58 12.56
CA VAL A 19 11.76 12.66 11.46
C VAL A 19 10.43 11.99 11.09
N PRO A 20 9.94 12.13 9.84
CA PRO A 20 8.66 11.58 9.45
C PRO A 20 8.67 10.06 9.56
N THR A 21 7.49 9.47 9.59
CA THR A 21 7.29 8.02 9.57
C THR A 21 6.50 7.60 8.35
N LEU A 22 6.99 6.57 7.66
CA LEU A 22 6.27 5.78 6.68
C LEU A 22 5.62 4.59 7.38
N TYR A 23 4.30 4.59 7.47
CA TYR A 23 3.53 3.43 7.90
C TYR A 23 3.11 2.58 6.70
N LEU A 24 3.26 1.26 6.80
CA LEU A 24 2.86 0.33 5.75
C LEU A 24 1.61 -0.43 6.18
N ALA A 25 0.54 -0.41 5.38
CA ALA A 25 -0.66 -1.18 5.60
C ALA A 25 -0.97 -2.04 4.37
N GLY A 26 -1.05 -3.34 4.58
CA GLY A 26 -1.28 -4.31 3.53
C GLY A 26 -1.45 -5.72 4.09
N ASP A 27 -1.23 -6.70 3.22
CA ASP A 27 -1.46 -8.11 3.49
C ASP A 27 -0.16 -8.92 3.70
N SER A 28 -0.23 -10.25 3.52
CA SER A 28 0.91 -11.16 3.68
C SER A 28 2.05 -10.85 2.72
N THR A 29 1.78 -10.28 1.55
CA THR A 29 2.84 -9.93 0.58
C THR A 29 3.69 -8.76 1.06
N MET A 30 3.21 -7.97 2.04
CA MET A 30 3.92 -6.84 2.65
C MET A 30 4.38 -7.13 4.08
N ALA A 31 3.68 -7.98 4.82
CA ALA A 31 3.87 -8.21 6.25
C ALA A 31 5.17 -8.96 6.62
N LEU A 32 5.67 -8.68 7.83
CA LEU A 32 6.72 -9.47 8.46
C LEU A 32 6.30 -10.95 8.55
N GLY A 33 7.14 -11.84 8.02
CA GLY A 33 6.92 -13.29 8.01
C GLY A 33 6.09 -13.78 6.83
N GLY A 34 5.68 -12.88 5.91
CA GLY A 34 5.01 -13.27 4.67
C GLY A 34 3.71 -14.05 4.90
N GLY A 35 3.59 -15.18 4.18
CA GLY A 35 2.56 -16.20 4.36
C GLY A 35 2.95 -17.33 5.32
N GLY A 36 4.08 -17.21 6.04
CA GLY A 36 4.59 -18.24 6.96
C GLY A 36 6.01 -18.70 6.60
N THR A 37 6.36 -19.90 7.07
CA THR A 37 7.72 -20.45 7.00
C THR A 37 8.31 -20.37 5.59
N GLY A 38 9.52 -19.79 5.48
CA GLY A 38 10.26 -19.68 4.22
C GLY A 38 9.87 -18.47 3.36
N THR A 39 8.89 -17.66 3.78
CA THR A 39 8.41 -16.49 3.03
C THR A 39 8.67 -15.18 3.79
N GLN A 40 8.58 -14.06 3.08
CA GLN A 40 8.71 -12.72 3.66
C GLN A 40 7.88 -11.71 2.87
N GLY A 41 7.41 -10.65 3.52
CA GLY A 41 6.75 -9.53 2.84
C GLY A 41 7.74 -8.46 2.39
N PHE A 42 7.46 -7.80 1.26
CA PHE A 42 8.35 -6.78 0.68
C PHE A 42 8.53 -5.56 1.61
N GLY A 43 7.56 -5.27 2.48
CA GLY A 43 7.62 -4.17 3.44
C GLY A 43 8.82 -4.25 4.38
N GLU A 44 9.30 -5.47 4.66
CA GLU A 44 10.50 -5.69 5.48
C GLU A 44 11.80 -5.25 4.81
N TYR A 45 11.80 -5.09 3.49
CA TYR A 45 12.96 -4.62 2.74
C TYR A 45 12.93 -3.10 2.51
N LEU A 46 11.76 -2.46 2.59
CA LEU A 46 11.63 -1.01 2.43
C LEU A 46 12.42 -0.22 3.48
N LYS A 47 12.56 -0.75 4.70
CA LYS A 47 13.41 -0.12 5.75
C LYS A 47 14.88 0.05 5.34
N TYR A 48 15.35 -0.76 4.39
CA TYR A 48 16.71 -0.63 3.84
C TYR A 48 16.79 0.35 2.67
N SER A 49 15.67 0.63 2.00
CA SER A 49 15.58 1.51 0.82
C SER A 49 15.42 3.00 1.16
N PHE A 50 14.95 3.32 2.37
CA PHE A 50 14.69 4.69 2.81
C PHE A 50 15.70 5.23 3.82
N THR A 51 16.00 6.52 3.75
CA THR A 51 16.86 7.27 4.69
C THR A 51 16.19 8.57 5.11
N GLY A 52 16.44 9.03 6.33
CA GLY A 52 15.82 10.26 6.87
C GLY A 52 14.33 10.16 7.18
N ILE A 53 13.78 8.93 7.22
CA ILE A 53 12.39 8.61 7.55
C ILE A 53 12.36 7.28 8.31
N ASN A 54 11.47 7.13 9.28
CA ASN A 54 11.23 5.85 9.96
C ASN A 54 10.31 4.98 9.10
N VAL A 55 10.51 3.65 9.08
CA VAL A 55 9.60 2.72 8.38
C VAL A 55 8.99 1.76 9.38
N VAL A 56 7.65 1.77 9.47
CA VAL A 56 6.88 0.96 10.42
C VAL A 56 5.91 0.08 9.65
N ASN A 57 6.18 -1.23 9.63
CA ASN A 57 5.33 -2.19 8.96
C ASN A 57 4.13 -2.57 9.85
N LYS A 58 2.92 -2.19 9.41
CA LYS A 58 1.62 -2.55 10.02
C LYS A 58 0.80 -3.48 9.12
N ALA A 59 1.39 -4.04 8.07
CA ALA A 59 0.75 -5.05 7.26
C ALA A 59 0.52 -6.34 8.05
N VAL A 60 -0.56 -7.05 7.73
CA VAL A 60 -0.96 -8.26 8.44
C VAL A 60 -1.41 -9.33 7.47
N ALA A 61 -0.85 -10.52 7.58
CA ALA A 61 -1.19 -11.65 6.73
C ALA A 61 -2.70 -11.95 6.70
N GLY A 62 -3.21 -12.26 5.51
CA GLY A 62 -4.60 -12.66 5.24
C GLY A 62 -5.64 -11.54 5.38
N ARG A 63 -5.22 -10.26 5.41
CA ARG A 63 -6.14 -9.11 5.43
C ARG A 63 -6.43 -8.59 4.03
N SER A 64 -7.66 -8.14 3.87
CA SER A 64 -8.22 -7.33 2.79
C SER A 64 -8.53 -5.93 3.32
N ALA A 65 -8.92 -5.00 2.47
CA ALA A 65 -9.43 -3.69 2.87
C ALA A 65 -10.59 -3.83 3.88
N ARG A 66 -11.59 -4.69 3.61
CA ARG A 66 -12.69 -5.00 4.55
C ARG A 66 -12.19 -5.50 5.90
N SER A 67 -11.39 -6.56 5.93
CA SER A 67 -11.00 -7.18 7.20
C SER A 67 -10.04 -6.30 8.00
N TYR A 68 -9.15 -5.55 7.33
CA TYR A 68 -8.30 -4.55 7.97
C TYR A 68 -9.12 -3.41 8.59
N TRP A 69 -10.20 -2.99 7.93
CA TRP A 69 -11.20 -2.05 8.44
C TRP A 69 -11.97 -2.59 9.64
N ASN A 70 -12.58 -3.78 9.50
CA ASN A 70 -13.40 -4.40 10.55
C ASN A 70 -12.60 -4.68 11.84
N GLU A 71 -11.31 -4.97 11.71
CA GLU A 71 -10.41 -5.16 12.86
C GLU A 71 -9.89 -3.84 13.45
N GLY A 72 -10.40 -2.68 13.00
CA GLY A 72 -10.04 -1.35 13.52
C GLY A 72 -8.61 -0.90 13.20
N LYS A 73 -7.90 -1.59 12.30
CA LYS A 73 -6.48 -1.34 12.06
C LYS A 73 -6.23 -0.04 11.29
N PHE A 74 -7.13 0.36 10.40
CA PHE A 74 -7.05 1.68 9.76
C PHE A 74 -7.18 2.81 10.78
N THR A 75 -8.13 2.72 11.71
CA THR A 75 -8.29 3.70 12.79
C THR A 75 -7.05 3.73 13.69
N ALA A 76 -6.58 2.56 14.14
CA ALA A 76 -5.38 2.48 14.97
C ALA A 76 -4.13 3.04 14.27
N LEU A 77 -4.02 2.88 12.95
CA LEU A 77 -2.95 3.49 12.17
C LEU A 77 -3.12 5.01 12.09
N ALA A 78 -4.33 5.49 11.76
CA ALA A 78 -4.61 6.93 11.69
C ALA A 78 -4.39 7.64 13.03
N ASP A 79 -4.59 6.96 14.16
CA ASP A 79 -4.32 7.49 15.50
C ASP A 79 -2.82 7.72 15.77
N LEU A 80 -1.93 6.96 15.12
CA LEU A 80 -0.47 7.12 15.22
C LEU A 80 0.08 8.23 14.31
N VAL A 81 -0.61 8.50 13.21
CA VAL A 81 -0.16 9.39 12.14
C VAL A 81 -0.22 10.86 12.57
N VAL A 82 0.82 11.61 12.25
CA VAL A 82 0.89 13.08 12.40
C VAL A 82 1.16 13.78 11.07
N ALA A 83 1.01 15.11 11.03
CA ALA A 83 1.25 15.90 9.82
C ALA A 83 2.67 15.69 9.29
N GLY A 84 2.79 15.46 7.97
CA GLY A 84 4.07 15.19 7.29
C GLY A 84 4.50 13.71 7.27
N ASP A 85 3.79 12.82 7.98
CA ASP A 85 3.98 11.38 7.83
C ASP A 85 3.49 10.88 6.47
N TYR A 86 3.90 9.65 6.14
CA TYR A 86 3.47 8.93 4.95
C TYR A 86 2.78 7.63 5.35
N VAL A 87 1.77 7.23 4.58
CA VAL A 87 1.12 5.94 4.74
C VAL A 87 1.03 5.25 3.38
N LEU A 88 1.53 4.03 3.27
CA LEU A 88 1.38 3.17 2.10
C LEU A 88 0.23 2.18 2.32
N PHE A 89 -0.77 2.22 1.45
CA PHE A 89 -1.80 1.19 1.33
C PHE A 89 -1.52 0.29 0.14
N GLU A 90 -1.50 -1.02 0.35
CA GLU A 90 -1.49 -2.00 -0.73
C GLU A 90 -2.31 -3.23 -0.33
N PHE A 91 -3.44 -3.42 -1.00
CA PHE A 91 -4.39 -4.51 -0.78
C PHE A 91 -4.95 -4.96 -2.13
N GLY A 92 -5.43 -6.20 -2.19
CA GLY A 92 -6.10 -6.76 -3.36
C GLY A 92 -6.03 -8.29 -3.45
N HIS A 93 -5.03 -8.93 -2.81
CA HIS A 93 -4.89 -10.39 -2.84
C HIS A 93 -6.03 -11.12 -2.13
N ASN A 94 -6.55 -10.54 -1.05
CA ASN A 94 -7.58 -11.15 -0.20
C ASN A 94 -8.97 -10.54 -0.39
N ASP A 95 -9.08 -9.51 -1.23
CA ASP A 95 -10.26 -8.64 -1.38
C ASP A 95 -11.29 -9.24 -2.35
N GLY A 96 -10.86 -10.21 -3.17
CA GLY A 96 -11.72 -10.99 -4.04
C GLY A 96 -12.46 -12.13 -3.31
N GLY A 97 -13.29 -12.83 -4.06
CA GLY A 97 -14.14 -13.91 -3.56
C GLY A 97 -15.60 -13.66 -3.89
N SER A 98 -16.48 -14.35 -3.16
CA SER A 98 -17.93 -14.26 -3.32
C SER A 98 -18.61 -14.10 -1.97
N LEU A 99 -19.52 -13.14 -1.87
CA LEU A 99 -20.38 -12.96 -0.69
C LEU A 99 -21.55 -13.95 -0.74
N THR A 100 -21.28 -15.19 -0.36
CA THR A 100 -22.26 -16.28 -0.25
C THR A 100 -22.37 -16.76 1.20
N THR A 101 -23.09 -17.86 1.45
CA THR A 101 -23.13 -18.52 2.77
C THR A 101 -21.77 -19.05 3.23
N THR A 102 -20.74 -18.99 2.39
CA THR A 102 -19.34 -19.30 2.72
C THR A 102 -18.45 -18.06 2.62
N ASP A 103 -19.00 -16.85 2.85
CA ASP A 103 -18.23 -15.60 2.92
C ASP A 103 -17.01 -15.79 3.82
N ASN A 104 -15.83 -15.57 3.25
CA ASN A 104 -14.56 -15.73 3.94
C ASN A 104 -14.27 -14.59 4.92
N LEU A 105 -15.13 -13.57 5.02
CA LEU A 105 -15.00 -12.36 5.85
C LEU A 105 -13.89 -11.41 5.40
N ARG A 106 -13.35 -11.60 4.19
CA ARG A 106 -12.36 -10.72 3.56
C ARG A 106 -12.90 -10.09 2.28
N THR A 107 -13.73 -10.82 1.55
CA THR A 107 -14.32 -10.38 0.28
C THR A 107 -15.00 -9.02 0.45
N ASP A 108 -14.61 -8.04 -0.37
CA ASP A 108 -15.28 -6.73 -0.43
C ASP A 108 -16.59 -6.81 -1.24
N CYS A 109 -17.46 -5.81 -1.08
CA CYS A 109 -18.58 -5.66 -2.00
C CYS A 109 -18.06 -5.26 -3.38
N TYR A 110 -18.62 -5.88 -4.43
CA TYR A 110 -18.25 -5.54 -5.79
C TYR A 110 -18.79 -4.14 -6.15
N GLY A 111 -17.89 -3.25 -6.60
CA GLY A 111 -18.24 -1.90 -6.99
C GLY A 111 -17.03 -0.96 -6.89
N GLY A 112 -17.09 0.16 -7.59
CA GLY A 112 -16.04 1.19 -7.59
C GLY A 112 -16.44 2.46 -6.82
N GLY A 113 -17.62 2.49 -6.20
CA GLY A 113 -18.18 3.66 -5.54
C GLY A 113 -18.71 3.31 -4.15
N THR A 114 -19.96 3.70 -3.89
CA THR A 114 -20.61 3.59 -2.57
C THR A 114 -21.55 2.38 -2.48
N GLU A 115 -21.38 1.38 -3.34
CA GLU A 115 -22.17 0.16 -3.29
C GLU A 115 -21.99 -0.54 -1.94
N THR A 116 -23.05 -1.22 -1.52
CA THR A 116 -23.05 -2.01 -0.29
C THR A 116 -23.66 -3.37 -0.55
N CYS A 117 -23.09 -4.37 0.10
CA CYS A 117 -23.55 -5.74 0.11
C CYS A 117 -23.88 -6.13 1.56
N ILE A 118 -24.54 -7.26 1.76
CA ILE A 118 -24.75 -7.84 3.09
C ILE A 118 -24.01 -9.17 3.15
N SER A 119 -23.18 -9.39 4.18
CA SER A 119 -22.56 -10.70 4.40
C SER A 119 -23.64 -11.73 4.77
N PRO A 120 -23.78 -12.83 4.01
CA PRO A 120 -24.73 -13.88 4.37
C PRO A 120 -24.31 -14.69 5.61
N VAL A 121 -23.06 -14.53 6.07
CA VAL A 121 -22.51 -15.22 7.25
C VAL A 121 -22.72 -14.40 8.52
N THR A 122 -22.43 -13.10 8.49
CA THR A 122 -22.49 -12.24 9.70
C THR A 122 -23.70 -11.30 9.74
N GLY A 123 -24.35 -11.07 8.60
CA GLY A 123 -25.39 -10.05 8.45
C GLY A 123 -24.86 -8.61 8.38
N GLU A 124 -23.54 -8.42 8.38
CA GLU A 124 -22.94 -7.07 8.35
C GLU A 124 -23.10 -6.40 6.98
N THR A 125 -23.16 -5.07 6.97
CA THR A 125 -22.96 -4.29 5.75
C THR A 125 -21.50 -4.37 5.33
N VAL A 126 -21.29 -4.84 4.10
CA VAL A 126 -19.99 -4.91 3.45
C VAL A 126 -19.91 -3.79 2.41
N TYR A 127 -18.88 -2.95 2.50
CA TYR A 127 -18.62 -1.87 1.56
C TYR A 127 -17.65 -2.28 0.45
N THR A 128 -17.48 -1.42 -0.54
CA THR A 128 -16.50 -1.62 -1.62
C THR A 128 -15.05 -1.41 -1.14
N TYR A 129 -14.10 -1.98 -1.88
CA TYR A 129 -12.67 -1.71 -1.74
C TYR A 129 -12.38 -0.20 -1.72
N VAL A 130 -12.97 0.54 -2.67
CA VAL A 130 -12.79 2.00 -2.81
C VAL A 130 -13.30 2.71 -1.56
N PHE A 131 -14.47 2.31 -1.04
CA PHE A 131 -15.02 2.91 0.17
C PHE A 131 -14.06 2.77 1.35
N TYR A 132 -13.59 1.55 1.64
CA TYR A 132 -12.71 1.31 2.80
C TYR A 132 -11.43 2.14 2.73
N LEU A 133 -10.74 2.10 1.60
CA LEU A 133 -9.49 2.86 1.45
C LEU A 133 -9.73 4.37 1.42
N LEU A 134 -10.83 4.84 0.83
CA LEU A 134 -11.17 6.26 0.80
C LEU A 134 -11.48 6.80 2.21
N GLN A 135 -12.25 6.06 3.02
CA GLN A 135 -12.53 6.50 4.40
C GLN A 135 -11.25 6.52 5.24
N ALA A 136 -10.43 5.47 5.17
CA ALA A 136 -9.16 5.42 5.88
C ALA A 136 -8.20 6.53 5.40
N GLY A 137 -8.13 6.75 4.09
CA GLY A 137 -7.33 7.81 3.48
C GLY A 137 -7.75 9.20 3.93
N ARG A 138 -9.06 9.47 4.08
CA ARG A 138 -9.56 10.75 4.62
C ARG A 138 -9.10 10.99 6.06
N LEU A 139 -9.07 9.96 6.91
CA LEU A 139 -8.56 10.10 8.28
C LEU A 139 -7.08 10.50 8.30
N ILE A 140 -6.30 9.97 7.37
CA ILE A 140 -4.86 10.25 7.22
C ILE A 140 -4.64 11.65 6.66
N THR A 141 -5.27 11.99 5.54
CA THR A 141 -5.04 13.28 4.87
C THR A 141 -5.63 14.46 5.64
N ALA A 142 -6.70 14.26 6.43
CA ALA A 142 -7.23 15.29 7.33
C ALA A 142 -6.21 15.71 8.42
N LYS A 143 -5.23 14.85 8.73
CA LYS A 143 -4.13 15.16 9.65
C LYS A 143 -2.93 15.82 8.96
N GLY A 144 -2.99 16.04 7.66
CA GLY A 144 -1.88 16.57 6.86
C GLY A 144 -0.79 15.55 6.57
N ALA A 145 -1.09 14.25 6.67
CA ALA A 145 -0.20 13.19 6.23
C ALA A 145 -0.47 12.81 4.76
N HIS A 146 0.54 12.25 4.11
CA HIS A 146 0.49 11.85 2.71
C HIS A 146 0.09 10.38 2.58
N LEU A 147 -0.89 10.10 1.72
CA LEU A 147 -1.25 8.73 1.37
C LEU A 147 -0.58 8.31 0.06
N ILE A 148 -0.02 7.11 0.05
CA ILE A 148 0.37 6.39 -1.16
C ILE A 148 -0.55 5.18 -1.25
N VAL A 149 -1.23 5.02 -2.38
CA VAL A 149 -1.92 3.76 -2.71
C VAL A 149 -1.11 3.07 -3.79
N ALA A 150 -0.77 1.80 -3.56
CA ALA A 150 -0.09 0.98 -4.54
C ALA A 150 -1.02 -0.09 -5.09
N SER A 151 -0.84 -0.44 -6.37
CA SER A 151 -1.52 -1.59 -6.95
C SER A 151 -1.02 -2.90 -6.32
N PRO A 152 -1.86 -3.95 -6.24
CA PRO A 152 -1.42 -5.23 -5.70
C PRO A 152 -0.28 -5.83 -6.52
N THR A 153 0.68 -6.45 -5.83
CA THR A 153 1.68 -7.30 -6.48
C THR A 153 1.01 -8.44 -7.28
N PRO A 154 1.60 -8.89 -8.40
CA PRO A 154 1.14 -10.11 -9.06
C PRO A 154 1.47 -11.36 -8.26
N ASN A 155 0.66 -12.41 -8.45
CA ASN A 155 1.08 -13.80 -8.20
C ASN A 155 2.22 -14.20 -9.16
N ASN A 156 2.72 -15.43 -9.05
CA ASN A 156 3.74 -15.95 -9.95
C ASN A 156 3.28 -15.92 -11.42
N LEU A 157 3.81 -14.95 -12.18
CA LEU A 157 3.47 -14.75 -13.60
C LEU A 157 4.07 -15.80 -14.54
N TRP A 158 4.97 -16.64 -14.04
CA TRP A 158 5.59 -17.73 -14.78
C TRP A 158 5.02 -19.11 -14.41
N GLU A 159 4.02 -19.18 -13.52
CA GLU A 159 3.43 -20.45 -13.04
C GLU A 159 2.94 -21.36 -14.19
N SER A 160 2.44 -20.77 -15.28
CA SER A 160 1.99 -21.52 -16.47
C SER A 160 3.10 -21.89 -17.46
N GLY A 161 4.34 -21.51 -17.19
CA GLY A 161 5.48 -21.58 -18.11
C GLY A 161 5.55 -20.46 -19.15
N THR A 162 4.50 -19.63 -19.27
CA THR A 162 4.46 -18.47 -20.16
C THR A 162 4.14 -17.21 -19.36
N TRP A 163 4.93 -16.16 -19.57
CA TRP A 163 4.69 -14.86 -18.94
C TRP A 163 3.48 -14.15 -19.54
N SER A 164 2.56 -13.73 -18.69
CA SER A 164 1.46 -12.82 -19.03
C SER A 164 1.07 -12.02 -17.80
N TYR A 165 0.72 -10.74 -17.97
CA TYR A 165 0.24 -9.89 -16.90
C TYR A 165 -0.94 -9.03 -17.35
N THR A 166 -1.93 -8.92 -16.46
CA THR A 166 -3.03 -7.96 -16.58
C THR A 166 -3.33 -7.47 -15.18
N SER A 167 -3.35 -6.15 -15.01
CA SER A 167 -3.60 -5.55 -13.72
C SER A 167 -4.99 -5.93 -13.20
N PRO A 168 -5.13 -6.34 -11.92
CA PRO A 168 -6.44 -6.66 -11.37
C PRO A 168 -7.29 -5.39 -11.25
N ARG A 169 -8.62 -5.55 -11.14
CA ARG A 169 -9.55 -4.42 -10.96
C ARG A 169 -9.17 -3.48 -9.81
N PHE A 170 -8.52 -4.02 -8.78
CA PHE A 170 -8.07 -3.26 -7.60
C PHE A 170 -7.04 -2.18 -7.94
N THR A 171 -6.28 -2.33 -9.03
CA THR A 171 -5.37 -1.29 -9.54
C THR A 171 -6.15 -0.01 -9.88
N GLY A 172 -7.15 -0.11 -10.77
CA GLY A 172 -7.97 1.05 -11.13
C GLY A 172 -8.80 1.59 -9.96
N TYR A 173 -9.19 0.72 -9.02
CA TYR A 173 -9.85 1.16 -7.78
C TYR A 173 -8.91 1.98 -6.89
N GLY A 174 -7.64 1.60 -6.76
CA GLY A 174 -6.63 2.37 -6.04
C GLY A 174 -6.39 3.76 -6.66
N GLU A 175 -6.32 3.85 -7.99
CA GLU A 175 -6.24 5.13 -8.72
C GLU A 175 -7.44 6.04 -8.43
N SER A 176 -8.63 5.45 -8.36
CA SER A 176 -9.88 6.15 -8.06
C SER A 176 -9.87 6.74 -6.64
N VAL A 177 -9.30 6.01 -5.67
CA VAL A 177 -9.12 6.48 -4.28
C VAL A 177 -8.18 7.69 -4.25
N VAL A 178 -7.02 7.61 -4.91
CA VAL A 178 -6.04 8.70 -4.96
C VAL A 178 -6.63 9.95 -5.61
N THR A 179 -7.32 9.77 -6.75
CA THR A 179 -8.00 10.86 -7.46
C THR A 179 -9.01 11.57 -6.54
N SER A 180 -9.74 10.81 -5.73
CA SER A 180 -10.75 11.34 -4.80
C SER A 180 -10.16 12.08 -3.60
N LEU A 181 -8.93 11.74 -3.18
CA LEU A 181 -8.24 12.37 -2.04
C LEU A 181 -7.44 13.61 -2.42
N GLY A 182 -7.11 13.78 -3.70
CA GLY A 182 -6.43 14.96 -4.22
C GLY A 182 -4.95 15.02 -3.86
N SER A 183 -4.44 16.23 -3.60
CA SER A 183 -3.00 16.53 -3.60
C SER A 183 -2.16 15.86 -2.50
N LEU A 184 -2.79 15.34 -1.43
CA LEU A 184 -2.11 14.58 -0.39
C LEU A 184 -2.04 13.09 -0.69
N ALA A 185 -2.62 12.62 -1.80
CA ALA A 185 -2.56 11.24 -2.22
C ALA A 185 -1.75 11.07 -3.51
N SER A 186 -1.05 9.96 -3.63
CA SER A 186 -0.33 9.56 -4.84
C SER A 186 -0.51 8.06 -5.11
N PHE A 187 -0.37 7.68 -6.38
CA PHE A 187 -0.50 6.28 -6.80
C PHE A 187 0.85 5.73 -7.26
N VAL A 188 1.11 4.46 -6.95
CA VAL A 188 2.27 3.71 -7.47
C VAL A 188 1.76 2.42 -8.10
N ASP A 189 1.96 2.22 -9.41
CA ASP A 189 1.58 0.97 -10.07
C ASP A 189 2.58 -0.16 -9.81
N HIS A 190 2.72 -0.54 -8.54
CA HIS A 190 3.68 -1.53 -8.06
C HIS A 190 3.55 -2.87 -8.81
N GLY A 191 2.32 -3.32 -9.08
CA GLY A 191 2.03 -4.53 -9.84
C GLY A 191 2.69 -4.54 -11.22
N THR A 192 2.57 -3.46 -12.00
CA THR A 192 3.22 -3.34 -13.31
C THR A 192 4.74 -3.35 -13.22
N TYR A 193 5.33 -2.65 -12.24
CA TYR A 193 6.79 -2.66 -12.04
C TYR A 193 7.31 -4.06 -11.65
N VAL A 194 6.58 -4.80 -10.80
CA VAL A 194 6.91 -6.19 -10.46
C VAL A 194 6.79 -7.08 -11.69
N ALA A 195 5.71 -6.96 -12.46
CA ALA A 195 5.50 -7.75 -13.65
C ALA A 195 6.64 -7.57 -14.67
N ASN A 196 7.07 -6.33 -14.87
CA ASN A 196 8.16 -5.99 -15.78
C ASN A 196 9.50 -6.58 -15.32
N ILE A 197 9.87 -6.46 -14.04
CA ILE A 197 11.12 -7.06 -13.56
C ILE A 197 11.08 -8.59 -13.63
N TYR A 198 9.95 -9.22 -13.29
CA TYR A 198 9.78 -10.67 -13.42
C TYR A 198 9.93 -11.17 -14.85
N LYS A 199 9.48 -10.39 -15.85
CA LYS A 199 9.70 -10.71 -17.25
C LYS A 199 11.19 -10.79 -17.59
N THR A 200 12.00 -9.87 -17.06
CA THR A 200 13.45 -9.84 -17.33
C THR A 200 14.21 -10.95 -16.60
N LEU A 201 13.74 -11.39 -15.44
CA LEU A 201 14.38 -12.42 -14.62
C LEU A 201 14.13 -13.85 -15.12
N GLY A 202 13.03 -14.05 -15.86
CA GLY A 202 12.66 -15.34 -16.44
C GLY A 202 12.09 -16.35 -15.43
N ALA A 203 11.49 -17.42 -15.96
CA ALA A 203 10.75 -18.42 -15.18
C ALA A 203 11.56 -19.03 -14.03
N THR A 204 12.77 -19.54 -14.31
CA THR A 204 13.60 -20.21 -13.29
C THR A 204 13.85 -19.35 -12.06
N THR A 205 14.12 -18.06 -12.24
CA THR A 205 14.37 -17.13 -11.14
C THR A 205 13.08 -16.81 -10.39
N VAL A 206 12.00 -16.53 -11.13
CA VAL A 206 10.74 -16.12 -10.52
C VAL A 206 10.07 -17.29 -9.81
N ASP A 207 10.07 -18.50 -10.36
CA ASP A 207 9.54 -19.69 -9.68
C ASP A 207 10.27 -19.96 -8.36
N ALA A 208 11.58 -19.73 -8.30
CA ALA A 208 12.36 -19.84 -7.07
C ALA A 208 11.99 -18.76 -6.02
N TYR A 209 11.29 -17.70 -6.40
CA TYR A 209 10.73 -16.74 -5.46
C TYR A 209 9.46 -17.25 -4.78
N TYR A 210 8.85 -18.34 -5.23
CA TYR A 210 7.56 -18.83 -4.74
C TYR A 210 7.70 -20.24 -4.14
N PRO A 211 8.31 -20.37 -2.94
CA PRO A 211 8.74 -21.65 -2.39
C PRO A 211 7.59 -22.57 -1.95
N ASN A 212 6.43 -21.99 -1.64
CA ASN A 212 5.30 -22.71 -1.03
C ASN A 212 4.05 -22.69 -1.92
N ASP A 213 3.77 -21.55 -2.54
CA ASP A 213 2.59 -21.28 -3.36
C ASP A 213 2.88 -20.11 -4.32
N HIS A 214 1.93 -19.77 -5.17
CA HIS A 214 2.11 -18.73 -6.19
C HIS A 214 1.93 -17.27 -5.71
N THR A 215 1.75 -17.01 -4.41
CA THR A 215 1.50 -15.66 -3.87
C THR A 215 2.61 -15.21 -2.93
N HIS A 216 3.07 -16.09 -2.04
CA HIS A 216 3.97 -15.71 -0.96
C HIS A 216 5.43 -15.84 -1.37
N THR A 217 6.11 -14.70 -1.44
CA THR A 217 7.49 -14.64 -1.90
C THR A 217 8.50 -15.09 -0.85
N SER A 218 9.58 -15.72 -1.29
CA SER A 218 10.78 -15.95 -0.49
C SER A 218 11.45 -14.61 -0.11
N PRO A 219 12.36 -14.58 0.87
CA PRO A 219 13.18 -13.41 1.18
C PRO A 219 13.82 -12.73 -0.05
N ALA A 220 14.31 -13.51 -1.02
CA ALA A 220 14.89 -12.99 -2.24
C ALA A 220 13.83 -12.34 -3.16
N GLY A 221 12.68 -12.98 -3.31
CA GLY A 221 11.55 -12.44 -4.08
C GLY A 221 11.00 -11.16 -3.46
N ALA A 222 10.79 -11.15 -2.16
CA ALA A 222 10.31 -9.99 -1.40
C ALA A 222 11.25 -8.78 -1.54
N ASN A 223 12.57 -9.01 -1.57
CA ASN A 223 13.54 -7.95 -1.84
C ASN A 223 13.44 -7.41 -3.28
N THR A 224 13.26 -8.29 -4.27
CA THR A 224 13.04 -7.90 -5.67
C THR A 224 11.75 -7.09 -5.83
N VAL A 225 10.67 -7.51 -5.17
CA VAL A 225 9.39 -6.79 -5.14
C VAL A 225 9.57 -5.41 -4.50
N ALA A 226 10.27 -5.31 -3.36
CA ALA A 226 10.55 -4.01 -2.72
C ALA A 226 11.36 -3.08 -3.63
N ALA A 227 12.32 -3.60 -4.40
CA ALA A 227 13.06 -2.82 -5.38
C ALA A 227 12.15 -2.33 -6.52
N ALA A 228 11.20 -3.15 -6.98
CA ALA A 228 10.22 -2.76 -7.99
C ALA A 228 9.26 -1.66 -7.48
N PHE A 229 8.80 -1.74 -6.23
CA PHE A 229 8.06 -0.65 -5.57
C PHE A 229 8.86 0.64 -5.60
N MET A 230 10.12 0.60 -5.17
CA MET A 230 10.99 1.79 -5.15
C MET A 230 11.19 2.35 -6.55
N LYS A 231 11.34 1.51 -7.58
CA LYS A 231 11.42 1.96 -8.96
C LYS A 231 10.15 2.73 -9.36
N GLY A 232 8.97 2.17 -9.08
CA GLY A 232 7.69 2.81 -9.38
C GLY A 232 7.50 4.12 -8.64
N LEU A 233 7.82 4.15 -7.33
CA LEU A 233 7.75 5.35 -6.51
C LEU A 233 8.63 6.48 -7.05
N MET A 234 9.86 6.15 -7.44
CA MET A 234 10.83 7.13 -7.94
C MET A 234 10.52 7.62 -9.36
N CYS A 235 9.92 6.78 -10.20
CA CYS A 235 9.44 7.18 -11.52
C CYS A 235 8.15 8.02 -11.44
N GLY A 236 7.28 7.74 -10.48
CA GLY A 236 5.98 8.41 -10.32
C GLY A 236 6.03 9.79 -9.63
N GLY A 237 7.20 10.25 -9.18
CA GLY A 237 7.38 11.60 -8.64
C GLY A 237 6.71 11.85 -7.28
N SER A 238 6.36 10.80 -6.52
CA SER A 238 5.81 10.95 -5.16
C SER A 238 6.80 11.69 -4.25
N ALA A 239 6.30 12.55 -3.35
CA ALA A 239 7.14 13.26 -2.39
C ALA A 239 7.94 12.31 -1.48
N LEU A 240 7.45 11.09 -1.25
CA LEU A 240 8.16 10.06 -0.49
C LEU A 240 9.50 9.66 -1.16
N SER A 241 9.64 9.83 -2.48
CA SER A 241 10.87 9.51 -3.21
C SER A 241 12.08 10.35 -2.76
N ALA A 242 11.85 11.52 -2.14
CA ALA A 242 12.91 12.35 -1.56
C ALA A 242 13.70 11.65 -0.43
N TYR A 243 13.12 10.61 0.17
CA TYR A 243 13.74 9.80 1.21
C TYR A 243 14.43 8.54 0.67
N SER A 244 14.48 8.33 -0.66
CA SER A 244 15.17 7.19 -1.25
C SER A 244 16.68 7.26 -1.00
N LYS A 245 17.31 6.14 -0.60
CA LYS A 245 18.78 6.03 -0.54
C LYS A 245 19.44 5.98 -1.91
N ASN A 246 18.72 5.48 -2.89
CA ASN A 246 19.21 5.15 -4.22
C ASN A 246 18.68 6.15 -5.24
N THR A 247 19.40 6.34 -6.35
CA THR A 247 18.90 7.10 -7.49
C THR A 247 17.98 6.23 -8.35
N THR A 248 17.09 6.84 -9.14
CA THR A 248 16.19 6.08 -10.03
C THR A 248 16.97 5.19 -11.01
N SER A 249 18.15 5.63 -11.44
CA SER A 249 19.02 4.90 -12.37
C SER A 249 19.73 3.70 -11.73
N SER A 250 19.91 3.67 -10.41
CA SER A 250 20.57 2.56 -9.72
C SER A 250 19.61 1.42 -9.34
N ILE A 251 18.31 1.60 -9.54
CA ILE A 251 17.30 0.56 -9.32
C ILE A 251 16.94 -0.07 -10.67
N ALA A 252 17.01 -1.41 -10.74
CA ALA A 252 16.73 -2.18 -11.94
C ALA A 252 15.33 -1.90 -12.53
N GLY A 253 15.19 -2.09 -13.84
CA GLY A 253 13.96 -1.80 -14.59
C GLY A 253 13.91 -0.39 -15.18
N SER A 254 12.81 -0.10 -15.89
CA SER A 254 12.56 1.18 -16.57
C SER A 254 11.29 1.83 -16.01
N CYS A 255 11.21 3.16 -16.10
CA CYS A 255 9.94 3.85 -15.84
C CYS A 255 8.92 3.47 -16.92
N VAL A 256 7.66 3.32 -16.51
CA VAL A 256 6.50 3.10 -17.39
C VAL A 256 5.65 4.35 -17.50
#